data_AF-A0A849RTU4-F1
#
_entry.id   AF-A0A849RTU4-F1
#
_cell.length_a   1.000
_cell.length_b   1.000
_cell.length_c   1.000
_cell.angle_alpha   90.00
_cell.angle_beta   90.00
_cell.angle_gamma   90.00
#
_symmetry.space_group_name_H-M   'P 1'
#
loop_
_entity.id
_entity.type
_entity.pdbx_description
1 polymer ?
#
loop_
_entity_poly.entity_id
_entity_poly.type
_entity_poly.pdbx_seq_one_letter_code
_entity_poly.pdbx_strand_id
1 'polypeptide(L)'
;MPIDEITQKVSDRYAKAASTGEQMCCPTSYDMADLQSFIPEEVLKISYGCGTPAGLKTVSLGETVLDIGSGGGIDCFEASRLVGPTGHVIGIDMTDTMLAIARKNAPLVAANLGYTSSNVEFRKGMADAIPVIDGTIDLIISNCVINLAPDKRKVFREMFRVAKPGGRFTISDIVADQPVPQYLVHDADKWGNCLSGALTLTDYIAGMVGAGFLGIHLIKTSPWQVIDGIHFFSVTLTGYKLPASAPLSDVRYATLRGPFSRLVDELGTTYLRGIPQPITPETVRLLSLVPLASHFILSPRPLWLDRADDRWTAIYPADTLCTWQGHFAMFAGPFIEAADDDHHIYRRGEPLEICSKTLAVLGADGYAPHFAIINRAGQSASGDAVICSPNGGCC
;
A
#
# COMPACT_ATOMS: atom_id res chain seq x y z
N MET A 1 9.96 22.31 -13.18
CA MET A 1 9.29 22.10 -14.48
C MET A 1 7.81 22.45 -14.33
N PRO A 2 7.17 23.14 -15.28
CA PRO A 2 5.73 23.32 -15.32
C PRO A 2 4.97 21.97 -15.35
N ILE A 3 3.75 21.94 -14.80
CA ILE A 3 2.90 20.74 -14.70
C ILE A 3 2.67 20.11 -16.07
N ASP A 4 2.30 20.92 -17.07
CA ASP A 4 1.99 20.44 -18.42
C ASP A 4 3.21 19.81 -19.11
N GLU A 5 4.42 20.32 -18.82
CA GLU A 5 5.67 19.77 -19.35
C GLU A 5 5.95 18.37 -18.77
N ILE A 6 5.67 18.17 -17.48
CA ILE A 6 5.81 16.86 -16.83
C ILE A 6 4.85 15.85 -17.46
N THR A 7 3.57 16.21 -17.56
CA THR A 7 2.53 15.34 -18.11
C THR A 7 2.85 14.94 -19.54
N GLN A 8 3.25 15.88 -20.40
CA GLN A 8 3.60 15.58 -21.79
C GLN A 8 4.80 14.65 -21.88
N LYS A 9 5.88 14.90 -21.13
CA LYS A 9 7.09 14.06 -21.15
C LYS A 9 6.82 12.63 -20.68
N VAL A 10 5.97 12.46 -19.66
CA VAL A 10 5.54 11.14 -19.20
C VAL A 10 4.76 10.45 -20.32
N SER A 11 3.74 11.10 -20.88
CA SER A 11 2.93 10.55 -21.99
C SER A 11 3.81 10.11 -23.17
N ASP A 12 4.73 10.97 -23.62
CA ASP A 12 5.61 10.69 -24.77
C ASP A 12 6.54 9.50 -24.50
N ARG A 13 7.08 9.39 -23.28
CA ARG A 13 7.94 8.28 -22.88
C ARG A 13 7.19 6.95 -22.90
N TYR A 14 5.99 6.91 -22.33
CA TYR A 14 5.18 5.67 -22.30
C TYR A 14 4.65 5.30 -23.68
N ALA A 15 4.27 6.28 -24.51
CA ALA A 15 3.91 6.04 -25.91
C ALA A 15 5.09 5.46 -26.71
N LYS A 16 6.30 5.99 -26.49
CA LYS A 16 7.52 5.46 -27.10
C LYS A 16 7.79 4.03 -26.61
N ALA A 17 7.77 3.78 -25.31
CA ALA A 17 8.02 2.46 -24.74
C ALA A 17 7.09 1.40 -25.34
N ALA A 18 5.79 1.68 -25.45
CA ALA A 18 4.81 0.80 -26.07
C ALA A 18 5.15 0.44 -27.53
N SER A 19 5.77 1.37 -28.27
CA SER A 19 6.16 1.15 -29.67
C SER A 19 7.50 0.45 -29.83
N THR A 20 8.43 0.61 -28.88
CA THR A 20 9.82 0.11 -28.98
C THR A 20 10.06 -1.16 -28.18
N GLY A 21 9.18 -1.51 -27.23
CA GLY A 21 9.40 -2.60 -26.28
C GLY A 21 10.50 -2.30 -25.25
N GLU A 22 10.83 -1.02 -25.04
CA GLU A 22 11.79 -0.60 -24.03
C GLU A 22 11.33 -1.04 -22.63
N GLN A 23 12.18 -1.73 -21.87
CA GLN A 23 11.86 -2.13 -20.50
C GLN A 23 11.85 -0.89 -19.59
N MET A 24 10.72 -0.66 -18.94
CA MET A 24 10.49 0.47 -18.05
C MET A 24 10.10 -0.02 -16.66
N CYS A 25 10.88 0.39 -15.65
CA CYS A 25 10.73 0.14 -14.22
C CYS A 25 10.63 -1.34 -13.76
N CYS A 26 10.91 -1.52 -12.46
CA CYS A 26 10.89 -2.73 -11.60
C CYS A 26 10.46 -4.08 -12.21
N PRO A 27 11.15 -5.19 -11.90
CA PRO A 27 10.73 -6.51 -12.33
C PRO A 27 9.32 -6.83 -11.81
N THR A 28 8.39 -7.06 -12.74
CA THR A 28 7.05 -7.54 -12.45
C THR A 28 7.09 -9.04 -12.13
N SER A 29 6.22 -9.48 -11.23
CA SER A 29 6.16 -10.87 -10.75
C SER A 29 4.86 -11.57 -11.17
N TYR A 30 4.38 -11.32 -12.40
CA TYR A 30 3.21 -12.03 -12.91
C TYR A 30 3.53 -13.51 -13.14
N ASP A 31 2.55 -14.38 -12.86
CA ASP A 31 2.56 -15.71 -13.45
C ASP A 31 2.14 -15.57 -14.92
N MET A 32 3.14 -15.34 -15.78
CA MET A 32 2.90 -15.09 -17.19
C MET A 32 2.26 -16.30 -17.89
N ALA A 33 2.48 -17.52 -17.39
CA ALA A 33 1.89 -18.72 -18.00
C ALA A 33 0.36 -18.75 -17.77
N ASP A 34 -0.08 -18.36 -16.57
CA ASP A 34 -1.51 -18.23 -16.26
C ASP A 34 -2.18 -17.12 -17.08
N LEU A 35 -1.56 -15.93 -17.14
CA LEU A 35 -2.10 -14.80 -17.90
C LEU A 35 -2.18 -15.06 -19.41
N GLN A 36 -1.21 -15.79 -19.99
CA GLN A 36 -1.21 -16.17 -21.40
C GLN A 36 -2.41 -17.02 -21.82
N SER A 37 -3.08 -17.67 -20.87
CA SER A 37 -4.25 -18.50 -21.19
C SER A 37 -5.47 -17.69 -21.66
N PHE A 38 -5.53 -16.39 -21.34
CA PHE A 38 -6.67 -15.54 -21.71
C PHE A 38 -6.29 -14.13 -22.19
N ILE A 39 -5.08 -13.63 -21.91
CA ILE A 39 -4.60 -12.32 -22.34
C ILE A 39 -3.74 -12.44 -23.62
N PRO A 40 -4.06 -11.69 -24.69
CA PRO A 40 -3.25 -11.65 -25.90
C PRO A 40 -1.80 -11.21 -25.66
N GLU A 41 -0.86 -11.81 -26.39
CA GLU A 41 0.59 -11.58 -26.25
C GLU A 41 1.00 -10.09 -26.45
N GLU A 42 0.28 -9.38 -27.34
CA GLU A 42 0.49 -7.94 -27.58
C GLU A 42 0.36 -7.11 -26.29
N VAL A 43 -0.60 -7.46 -25.41
CA VAL A 43 -0.82 -6.77 -24.13
C VAL A 43 0.28 -7.15 -23.13
N LEU A 44 0.68 -8.41 -23.08
CA LEU A 44 1.68 -8.93 -22.16
C LEU A 44 3.08 -8.31 -22.40
N LYS A 45 3.40 -7.94 -23.65
CA LYS A 45 4.69 -7.35 -24.04
C LYS A 45 4.87 -5.89 -23.64
N ILE A 46 3.79 -5.18 -23.27
CA ILE A 46 3.79 -3.72 -23.03
C ILE A 46 3.39 -3.35 -21.60
N SER A 47 3.60 -4.25 -20.65
CA SER A 47 3.29 -4.03 -19.23
C SER A 47 4.47 -3.40 -18.48
N TYR A 48 4.26 -2.20 -17.91
CA TYR A 48 5.31 -1.38 -17.27
C TYR A 48 5.01 -1.04 -15.79
N GLY A 49 4.68 -2.05 -14.99
CA GLY A 49 4.40 -1.90 -13.55
C GLY A 49 5.63 -2.18 -12.67
N CYS A 50 5.54 -1.87 -11.38
CA CYS A 50 6.60 -2.13 -10.38
C CYS A 50 6.34 -3.28 -9.41
N GLY A 51 5.36 -4.12 -9.74
CA GLY A 51 5.03 -5.36 -9.06
C GLY A 51 3.79 -6.01 -9.67
N THR A 52 3.39 -7.18 -9.19
CA THR A 52 2.03 -7.69 -9.39
C THR A 52 1.10 -6.90 -8.47
N PRO A 53 -0.09 -6.42 -8.91
CA PRO A 53 -0.98 -5.73 -7.99
C PRO A 53 -1.46 -6.72 -6.94
N ALA A 54 -0.89 -6.65 -5.73
CA ALA A 54 -1.36 -7.47 -4.62
C ALA A 54 -2.86 -7.24 -4.32
N GLY A 55 -3.40 -6.11 -4.79
CA GLY A 55 -4.82 -5.77 -4.76
C GLY A 55 -5.72 -6.77 -5.44
N LEU A 56 -5.24 -7.41 -6.51
CA LEU A 56 -6.01 -8.44 -7.24
C LEU A 56 -6.36 -9.62 -6.34
N LYS A 57 -5.52 -9.94 -5.34
CA LYS A 57 -5.82 -11.02 -4.36
C LYS A 57 -7.04 -10.73 -3.49
N THR A 58 -7.47 -9.47 -3.40
CA THR A 58 -8.62 -9.08 -2.59
C THR A 58 -9.88 -8.89 -3.41
N VAL A 59 -9.80 -8.97 -4.75
CA VAL A 59 -10.96 -8.79 -5.63
C VAL A 59 -12.01 -9.85 -5.32
N SER A 60 -13.27 -9.40 -5.23
CA SER A 60 -14.43 -10.27 -5.04
C SER A 60 -15.32 -10.31 -6.29
N LEU A 61 -16.03 -11.41 -6.47
CA LEU A 61 -17.00 -11.58 -7.55
C LEU A 61 -18.05 -10.47 -7.53
N GLY A 62 -18.35 -9.90 -8.69
CA GLY A 62 -19.34 -8.84 -8.86
C GLY A 62 -18.87 -7.43 -8.48
N GLU A 63 -17.64 -7.25 -7.99
CA GLU A 63 -17.12 -5.92 -7.66
C GLU A 63 -16.92 -5.04 -8.92
N THR A 64 -16.96 -3.73 -8.70
CA THR A 64 -16.51 -2.72 -9.65
C THR A 64 -15.09 -2.27 -9.29
N VAL A 65 -14.13 -2.57 -10.15
CA VAL A 65 -12.71 -2.26 -9.98
C VAL A 65 -12.32 -1.07 -10.86
N LEU A 66 -11.56 -0.11 -10.32
CA LEU A 66 -10.91 0.96 -11.08
C LEU A 66 -9.40 0.74 -11.10
N ASP A 67 -8.81 0.76 -12.29
CA ASP A 67 -7.36 0.73 -12.49
C ASP A 67 -6.87 2.10 -12.97
N ILE A 68 -6.00 2.74 -12.19
CA ILE A 68 -5.44 4.06 -12.47
C ILE A 68 -4.09 3.92 -13.17
N GLY A 69 -4.06 4.35 -14.43
CA GLY A 69 -2.93 4.20 -15.36
C GLY A 69 -2.87 2.79 -15.92
N SER A 70 -3.99 2.36 -16.53
CA SER A 70 -4.20 0.98 -16.94
C SER A 70 -3.30 0.50 -18.08
N GLY A 71 -2.62 1.41 -18.78
CA GLY A 71 -1.77 1.09 -19.92
C GLY A 71 -2.50 0.24 -20.97
N GLY A 72 -1.84 -0.82 -21.44
CA GLY A 72 -2.41 -1.80 -22.37
C GLY A 72 -3.51 -2.70 -21.77
N GLY A 73 -3.80 -2.58 -20.47
CA GLY A 73 -4.94 -3.22 -19.81
C GLY A 73 -4.65 -4.54 -19.10
N ILE A 74 -3.38 -4.93 -18.88
CA ILE A 74 -3.04 -6.22 -18.26
C ILE A 74 -3.73 -6.43 -16.90
N ASP A 75 -3.66 -5.43 -16.02
CA ASP A 75 -4.26 -5.49 -14.68
C ASP A 75 -5.79 -5.43 -14.74
N CYS A 76 -6.34 -4.68 -15.69
CA CYS A 76 -7.77 -4.66 -15.96
C CYS A 76 -8.30 -6.03 -16.42
N PHE A 77 -7.56 -6.74 -17.27
CA PHE A 77 -7.95 -8.05 -17.78
C PHE A 77 -7.84 -9.14 -16.73
N GLU A 78 -6.83 -9.08 -15.87
CA GLU A 78 -6.77 -9.98 -14.72
C GLU A 78 -7.89 -9.68 -13.72
N ALA A 79 -8.16 -8.40 -13.43
CA ALA A 79 -9.32 -8.02 -12.61
C ALA A 79 -10.64 -8.51 -13.20
N SER A 80 -10.81 -8.46 -14.53
CA SER A 80 -12.00 -8.93 -15.25
C SER A 80 -12.29 -10.40 -14.97
N ARG A 81 -11.25 -11.24 -14.99
CA ARG A 81 -11.34 -12.66 -14.64
C ARG A 81 -11.80 -12.85 -13.20
N LEU A 82 -11.26 -12.07 -12.27
CA LEU A 82 -11.50 -12.21 -10.83
C LEU A 82 -12.88 -11.69 -10.38
N VAL A 83 -13.36 -10.58 -10.96
CA VAL A 83 -14.70 -10.07 -10.68
C VAL A 83 -15.80 -10.91 -11.35
N GLY A 84 -15.44 -11.70 -12.36
CA GLY A 84 -16.36 -12.54 -13.11
C GLY A 84 -17.30 -11.75 -14.05
N PRO A 85 -18.19 -12.44 -14.78
CA PRO A 85 -18.98 -11.84 -15.85
C PRO A 85 -20.01 -10.80 -15.37
N THR A 86 -20.35 -10.80 -14.07
CA THR A 86 -21.29 -9.85 -13.46
C THR A 86 -20.61 -8.65 -12.80
N GLY A 87 -19.29 -8.70 -12.62
CA GLY A 87 -18.51 -7.57 -12.14
C GLY A 87 -18.11 -6.63 -13.27
N HIS A 88 -17.47 -5.53 -12.91
CA HIS A 88 -17.09 -4.49 -13.87
C HIS A 88 -15.68 -3.98 -13.61
N VAL A 89 -14.93 -3.69 -14.67
CA VAL A 89 -13.59 -3.11 -14.55
C VAL A 89 -13.50 -1.86 -15.40
N ILE A 90 -12.98 -0.79 -14.82
CA ILE A 90 -12.74 0.48 -15.51
C ILE A 90 -11.24 0.75 -15.48
N GLY A 91 -10.59 0.78 -16.63
CA GLY A 91 -9.22 1.26 -16.77
C GLY A 91 -9.19 2.72 -17.22
N ILE A 92 -8.36 3.54 -16.58
CA ILE A 92 -8.09 4.91 -17.03
C ILE A 92 -6.64 5.07 -17.44
N ASP A 93 -6.38 5.70 -18.58
CA ASP A 93 -5.03 6.07 -19.03
C ASP A 93 -5.07 7.40 -19.79
N MET A 94 -3.95 8.12 -19.80
CA MET A 94 -3.83 9.38 -20.55
C MET A 94 -3.44 9.15 -22.02
N THR A 95 -2.83 8.01 -22.33
CA THR A 95 -2.12 7.74 -23.58
C THR A 95 -3.01 7.06 -24.61
N ASP A 96 -3.23 7.70 -25.77
CA ASP A 96 -4.11 7.17 -26.82
C ASP A 96 -3.61 5.82 -27.39
N THR A 97 -2.30 5.62 -27.50
CA THR A 97 -1.71 4.36 -27.99
C THR A 97 -2.01 3.19 -27.07
N MET A 98 -1.86 3.38 -25.75
CA MET A 98 -2.18 2.37 -24.74
C MET A 98 -3.66 2.02 -24.76
N LEU A 99 -4.54 3.03 -24.76
CA LEU A 99 -5.98 2.83 -24.82
C LEU A 99 -6.43 2.13 -26.10
N ALA A 100 -5.79 2.41 -27.25
CA ALA A 100 -6.11 1.73 -28.50
C ALA A 100 -5.83 0.22 -28.40
N ILE A 101 -4.69 -0.16 -27.81
CA ILE A 101 -4.32 -1.57 -27.60
C ILE A 101 -5.28 -2.24 -26.61
N ALA A 102 -5.57 -1.58 -25.49
CA ALA A 102 -6.47 -2.10 -24.47
C ALA A 102 -7.90 -2.33 -25.02
N ARG A 103 -8.46 -1.33 -25.72
CA ARG A 103 -9.81 -1.41 -26.31
C ARG A 103 -9.91 -2.46 -27.42
N LYS A 104 -8.87 -2.61 -28.24
CA LYS A 104 -8.80 -3.66 -29.27
C LYS A 104 -8.86 -5.06 -28.66
N ASN A 105 -8.20 -5.27 -27.53
CA ASN A 105 -8.06 -6.60 -26.91
C ASN A 105 -9.18 -6.95 -25.93
N ALA A 106 -9.95 -5.98 -25.41
CA ALA A 106 -11.00 -6.24 -24.42
C ALA A 106 -12.09 -7.24 -24.87
N PRO A 107 -12.60 -7.21 -26.13
CA PRO A 107 -13.53 -8.23 -26.62
C PRO A 107 -12.89 -9.62 -26.76
N LEU A 108 -11.60 -9.69 -27.11
CA LEU A 108 -10.88 -10.96 -27.25
C LEU A 108 -10.69 -11.63 -25.89
N VAL A 109 -10.29 -10.86 -24.89
CA VAL A 109 -10.16 -11.33 -23.51
C VAL A 109 -11.50 -11.84 -22.98
N ALA A 110 -12.58 -11.10 -23.21
CA ALA A 110 -13.92 -11.53 -22.81
C ALA A 110 -14.32 -12.87 -23.46
N ALA A 111 -14.04 -13.05 -24.76
CA ALA A 111 -14.29 -14.30 -25.45
C ALA A 111 -13.44 -15.45 -24.89
N ASN A 112 -12.15 -15.21 -24.61
CA ASN A 112 -11.24 -16.20 -24.02
C ASN A 112 -11.68 -16.63 -22.62
N LEU A 113 -12.26 -15.72 -21.84
CA LEU A 113 -12.85 -15.99 -20.52
C LEU A 113 -14.25 -16.62 -20.60
N GLY A 114 -14.83 -16.78 -21.79
CA GLY A 114 -16.15 -17.35 -22.00
C GLY A 114 -17.31 -16.41 -21.69
N TYR A 115 -17.09 -15.09 -21.67
CA TYR A 115 -18.11 -14.09 -21.39
C TYR A 115 -18.87 -13.71 -22.66
N THR A 116 -20.16 -13.40 -22.52
CA THR A 116 -21.03 -12.98 -23.65
C THR A 116 -20.63 -11.61 -24.20
N SER A 117 -20.11 -10.74 -23.34
CA SER A 117 -19.62 -9.41 -23.68
C SER A 117 -18.49 -9.01 -22.75
N SER A 118 -17.67 -8.05 -23.17
CA SER A 118 -16.63 -7.50 -22.28
C SER A 118 -17.27 -6.80 -21.09
N ASN A 119 -16.73 -7.07 -19.91
CA ASN A 119 -17.04 -6.37 -18.66
C ASN A 119 -15.97 -5.31 -18.31
N VAL A 120 -15.06 -5.02 -19.24
CA VAL A 120 -13.98 -4.05 -19.09
C VAL A 120 -14.25 -2.82 -19.96
N GLU A 121 -14.10 -1.64 -19.38
CA GLU A 121 -14.22 -0.36 -20.07
C GLU A 121 -12.93 0.46 -19.91
N PHE A 122 -12.41 1.03 -21.00
CA PHE A 122 -11.23 1.89 -20.97
C PHE A 122 -11.57 3.34 -21.30
N ARG A 123 -11.29 4.25 -20.37
CA ARG A 123 -11.58 5.69 -20.49
C ARG A 123 -10.28 6.50 -20.60
N LYS A 124 -10.31 7.53 -21.45
CA LYS A 124 -9.23 8.52 -21.47
C LYS A 124 -9.39 9.45 -20.28
N GLY A 125 -8.35 9.59 -19.46
CA GLY A 125 -8.44 10.41 -18.26
C GLY A 125 -7.11 10.56 -17.55
N MET A 126 -7.06 11.54 -16.64
CA MET A 126 -5.90 11.79 -15.79
C MET A 126 -6.16 11.22 -14.39
N ALA A 127 -5.12 10.78 -13.70
CA ALA A 127 -5.24 10.27 -12.33
C ALA A 127 -5.75 11.34 -11.34
N ASP A 128 -5.53 12.62 -11.63
CA ASP A 128 -5.98 13.76 -10.83
C ASP A 128 -7.31 14.36 -11.32
N ALA A 129 -7.96 13.74 -12.31
CA ALA A 129 -9.28 14.10 -12.81
C ALA A 129 -9.96 12.83 -13.36
N ILE A 130 -10.33 11.93 -12.45
CA ILE A 130 -10.78 10.58 -12.76
C ILE A 130 -12.19 10.65 -13.40
N PRO A 131 -12.38 10.20 -14.66
CA PRO A 131 -13.66 10.28 -15.37
C PRO A 131 -14.63 9.17 -14.92
N VAL A 132 -14.88 9.09 -13.62
CA VAL A 132 -15.76 8.13 -12.94
C VAL A 132 -16.61 8.88 -11.95
N ILE A 133 -17.86 8.45 -11.79
CA ILE A 133 -18.83 9.07 -10.88
C ILE A 133 -18.45 8.78 -9.42
N ASP A 134 -18.82 9.68 -8.52
CA ASP A 134 -18.60 9.55 -7.08
C ASP A 134 -19.20 8.26 -6.52
N GLY A 135 -18.47 7.60 -5.63
CA GLY A 135 -19.01 6.49 -4.84
C GLY A 135 -19.45 5.27 -5.65
N THR A 136 -18.82 4.97 -6.79
CA THR A 136 -19.18 3.81 -7.63
C THR A 136 -18.15 2.69 -7.66
N ILE A 137 -16.99 2.86 -7.03
CA ILE A 137 -15.89 1.88 -7.09
C ILE A 137 -15.75 1.12 -5.78
N ASP A 138 -15.69 -0.21 -5.84
CA ASP A 138 -15.44 -1.09 -4.68
C ASP A 138 -13.94 -1.20 -4.37
N LEU A 139 -13.12 -1.36 -5.42
CA LEU A 139 -11.66 -1.48 -5.31
C LEU A 139 -10.97 -0.57 -6.33
N ILE A 140 -10.04 0.25 -5.84
CA ILE A 140 -9.11 1.03 -6.68
C ILE A 140 -7.75 0.33 -6.68
N ILE A 141 -7.20 0.05 -7.85
CA ILE A 141 -5.84 -0.43 -8.03
C ILE A 141 -5.00 0.60 -8.81
N SER A 142 -3.70 0.61 -8.56
CA SER A 142 -2.74 1.37 -9.36
C SER A 142 -1.33 0.79 -9.16
N ASN A 143 -0.51 0.89 -10.20
CA ASN A 143 0.83 0.31 -10.21
C ASN A 143 1.84 1.29 -10.83
N CYS A 144 2.59 2.00 -9.98
CA CYS A 144 3.62 2.98 -10.37
C CYS A 144 3.13 4.14 -11.26
N VAL A 145 1.98 4.72 -10.93
CA VAL A 145 1.39 5.84 -11.70
C VAL A 145 1.29 7.12 -10.87
N ILE A 146 1.02 7.02 -9.57
CA ILE A 146 0.74 8.20 -8.73
C ILE A 146 1.97 9.09 -8.62
N ASN A 147 3.17 8.50 -8.58
CA ASN A 147 4.42 9.26 -8.64
C ASN A 147 4.58 10.14 -9.88
N LEU A 148 3.98 9.74 -11.00
CA LEU A 148 4.03 10.48 -12.26
C LEU A 148 3.11 11.72 -12.22
N ALA A 149 2.10 11.71 -11.36
CA ALA A 149 1.16 12.82 -11.23
C ALA A 149 1.84 14.06 -10.59
N PRO A 150 1.67 15.24 -11.18
CA PRO A 150 2.19 16.49 -10.60
C PRO A 150 1.53 16.87 -9.27
N ASP A 151 0.19 16.75 -9.16
CA ASP A 151 -0.55 16.96 -7.91
C ASP A 151 -1.09 15.65 -7.33
N LYS A 152 -0.27 15.00 -6.52
CA LYS A 152 -0.60 13.73 -5.85
C LYS A 152 -1.74 13.85 -4.86
N ARG A 153 -1.86 15.00 -4.19
CA ARG A 153 -2.96 15.22 -3.23
C ARG A 153 -4.30 15.23 -3.94
N LYS A 154 -4.35 15.78 -5.16
CA LYS A 154 -5.55 15.74 -5.99
C LYS A 154 -5.88 14.32 -6.45
N VAL A 155 -4.89 13.51 -6.81
CA VAL A 155 -5.08 12.08 -7.09
C VAL A 155 -5.72 11.35 -5.89
N PHE A 156 -5.17 11.53 -4.68
CA PHE A 156 -5.74 10.90 -3.48
C PHE A 156 -7.18 11.34 -3.20
N ARG A 157 -7.52 12.63 -3.42
CA ARG A 157 -8.90 13.12 -3.31
C ARG A 157 -9.83 12.50 -4.34
N GLU A 158 -9.39 12.37 -5.58
CA GLU A 158 -10.17 11.73 -6.65
C GLU A 158 -10.42 10.25 -6.36
N MET A 159 -9.40 9.53 -5.87
CA MET A 159 -9.56 8.16 -5.39
C MET A 159 -10.63 8.07 -4.30
N PHE A 160 -10.58 8.96 -3.30
CA PHE A 160 -11.57 8.95 -2.23
C PHE A 160 -12.98 9.29 -2.73
N ARG A 161 -13.09 10.21 -3.69
CA ARG A 161 -14.36 10.61 -4.32
C ARG A 161 -15.04 9.42 -5.00
N VAL A 162 -14.32 8.69 -5.85
CA VAL A 162 -14.89 7.59 -6.65
C VAL A 162 -15.10 6.30 -5.83
N ALA A 163 -14.36 6.12 -4.74
CA ALA A 163 -14.57 4.98 -3.83
C ALA A 163 -15.96 5.03 -3.17
N LYS A 164 -16.67 3.90 -3.18
CA LYS A 164 -17.89 3.68 -2.38
C LYS A 164 -17.57 3.82 -0.88
N PRO A 165 -18.54 4.20 -0.03
CA PRO A 165 -18.46 3.89 1.39
C PRO A 165 -18.28 2.38 1.59
N GLY A 166 -17.23 1.98 2.32
CA GLY A 166 -16.80 0.59 2.45
C GLY A 166 -15.82 0.12 1.36
N GLY A 167 -15.60 0.93 0.33
CA GLY A 167 -14.63 0.65 -0.72
C GLY A 167 -13.19 0.77 -0.22
N ARG A 168 -12.25 0.20 -0.98
CA ARG A 168 -10.82 0.14 -0.62
C ARG A 168 -9.94 0.49 -1.80
N PHE A 169 -8.67 0.77 -1.53
CA PHE A 169 -7.63 0.83 -2.56
C PHE A 169 -6.55 -0.19 -2.28
N THR A 170 -5.84 -0.65 -3.31
CA THR A 170 -4.53 -1.31 -3.16
C THR A 170 -3.59 -0.79 -4.23
N ILE A 171 -2.54 -0.11 -3.80
CA ILE A 171 -1.64 0.63 -4.69
C ILE A 171 -0.22 0.15 -4.45
N SER A 172 0.48 -0.14 -5.54
CA SER A 172 1.92 -0.36 -5.56
C SER A 172 2.62 0.86 -6.14
N ASP A 173 3.56 1.44 -5.41
CA ASP A 173 4.34 2.59 -5.90
C ASP A 173 5.74 2.63 -5.26
N ILE A 174 6.62 3.45 -5.84
CA ILE A 174 7.95 3.72 -5.28
C ILE A 174 7.84 4.81 -4.21
N VAL A 175 8.47 4.60 -3.06
CA VAL A 175 8.64 5.64 -2.04
C VAL A 175 10.11 5.79 -1.71
N ALA A 176 10.46 6.93 -1.13
CA ALA A 176 11.79 7.20 -0.61
C ALA A 176 11.79 7.12 0.93
N ASP A 177 12.93 6.76 1.50
CA ASP A 177 13.15 6.81 2.95
C ASP A 177 13.40 8.23 3.49
N GLN A 178 13.67 9.17 2.59
CA GLN A 178 13.89 10.59 2.89
C GLN A 178 13.44 11.49 1.72
N PRO A 179 13.23 12.80 1.96
CA PRO A 179 12.76 13.70 0.90
C PRO A 179 13.67 13.72 -0.33
N VAL A 180 13.07 13.62 -1.52
CA VAL A 180 13.82 13.67 -2.79
C VAL A 180 14.33 15.10 -3.04
N PRO A 181 15.64 15.30 -3.25
CA PRO A 181 16.24 16.62 -3.44
C PRO A 181 15.86 17.24 -4.80
N GLN A 182 15.85 18.58 -4.86
CA GLN A 182 15.33 19.33 -6.01
C GLN A 182 16.02 19.00 -7.35
N TYR A 183 17.32 18.67 -7.36
CA TYR A 183 17.99 18.30 -8.61
C TYR A 183 17.48 16.97 -9.19
N LEU A 184 17.06 16.02 -8.34
CA LEU A 184 16.41 14.79 -8.79
C LEU A 184 14.97 15.07 -9.22
N VAL A 185 14.24 15.92 -8.48
CA VAL A 185 12.87 16.34 -8.86
C VAL A 185 12.83 16.98 -10.25
N HIS A 186 13.90 17.64 -10.69
CA HIS A 186 14.00 18.25 -12.02
C HIS A 186 14.65 17.37 -13.10
N ASP A 187 14.93 16.11 -12.78
CA ASP A 187 15.40 15.12 -13.75
C ASP A 187 14.18 14.44 -14.42
N ALA A 188 13.96 14.76 -15.69
CA ALA A 188 12.83 14.25 -16.46
C ALA A 188 12.95 12.74 -16.79
N ASP A 189 14.16 12.22 -16.95
CA ASP A 189 14.37 10.80 -17.24
C ASP A 189 14.04 9.96 -16.00
N LYS A 190 14.45 10.42 -14.82
CA LYS A 190 14.10 9.80 -13.54
C LYS A 190 12.62 9.96 -13.18
N TRP A 191 11.93 10.97 -13.71
CA TRP A 191 10.48 11.14 -13.51
C TRP A 191 9.70 10.01 -14.16
N GLY A 192 10.06 9.66 -15.40
CA GLY A 192 9.48 8.53 -16.12
C GLY A 192 9.78 7.15 -15.51
N ASN A 193 10.66 7.09 -14.50
CA ASN A 193 10.98 5.89 -13.73
C ASN A 193 10.41 5.94 -12.30
N CYS A 194 9.44 6.83 -12.03
CA CYS A 194 8.80 7.02 -10.73
C CYS A 194 9.73 7.47 -9.57
N LEU A 195 10.96 7.90 -9.86
CA LEU A 195 11.93 8.28 -8.84
C LEU A 195 11.82 9.77 -8.47
N SER A 196 11.83 10.66 -9.47
CA SER A 196 11.82 12.12 -9.25
C SER A 196 10.56 12.61 -8.56
N GLY A 197 9.44 11.94 -8.82
CA GLY A 197 8.15 12.24 -8.22
C GLY A 197 7.89 11.53 -6.90
N ALA A 198 8.77 10.64 -6.43
CA ALA A 198 8.53 9.83 -5.25
C ALA A 198 8.35 10.69 -3.99
N LEU A 199 7.35 10.34 -3.18
CA LEU A 199 7.19 10.89 -1.85
C LEU A 199 7.93 10.04 -0.82
N THR A 200 8.14 10.60 0.38
CA THR A 200 8.46 9.76 1.53
C THR A 200 7.28 8.85 1.86
N LEU A 201 7.52 7.70 2.51
CA LEU A 201 6.41 6.86 2.97
C LEU A 201 5.43 7.64 3.88
N THR A 202 5.96 8.50 4.75
CA THR A 202 5.17 9.39 5.62
C THR A 202 4.25 10.30 4.81
N ASP A 203 4.79 11.02 3.83
CA ASP A 203 4.01 11.98 3.02
C ASP A 203 2.99 11.27 2.14
N TYR A 204 3.31 10.07 1.64
CA TYR A 204 2.42 9.26 0.83
C TYR A 204 1.19 8.81 1.65
N ILE A 205 1.42 8.23 2.84
CA ILE A 205 0.36 7.83 3.76
C ILE A 205 -0.43 9.07 4.23
N ALA A 206 0.25 10.15 4.60
CA ALA A 206 -0.41 11.39 5.03
C ALA A 206 -1.33 11.97 3.94
N GLY A 207 -0.94 11.87 2.66
CA GLY A 207 -1.78 12.28 1.54
C GLY A 207 -3.08 11.46 1.44
N MET A 208 -3.01 10.15 1.66
CA MET A 208 -4.19 9.26 1.66
C MET A 208 -5.09 9.49 2.88
N VAL A 209 -4.51 9.66 4.07
CA VAL A 209 -5.24 10.03 5.30
C VAL A 209 -5.93 11.38 5.11
N GLY A 210 -5.23 12.37 4.56
CA GLY A 210 -5.77 13.71 4.29
C GLY A 210 -6.92 13.70 3.27
N ALA A 211 -7.00 12.69 2.40
CA ALA A 211 -8.15 12.48 1.51
C ALA A 211 -9.35 11.82 2.22
N GLY A 212 -9.12 11.16 3.36
CA GLY A 212 -10.16 10.53 4.19
C GLY A 212 -10.06 9.01 4.29
N PHE A 213 -9.03 8.38 3.71
CA PHE A 213 -8.82 6.93 3.88
C PHE A 213 -8.30 6.60 5.28
N LEU A 214 -8.71 5.44 5.79
CA LEU A 214 -8.30 4.87 7.08
C LEU A 214 -7.96 3.39 6.91
N GLY A 215 -7.47 2.75 7.96
CA GLY A 215 -6.94 1.39 7.97
C GLY A 215 -5.76 1.20 7.02
N ILE A 216 -4.95 2.24 6.79
CA ILE A 216 -3.86 2.20 5.80
C ILE A 216 -2.72 1.33 6.31
N HIS A 217 -2.41 0.24 5.61
CA HIS A 217 -1.37 -0.71 6.02
C HIS A 217 -0.59 -1.26 4.84
N LEU A 218 0.57 -1.82 5.15
CA LEU A 218 1.47 -2.46 4.22
C LEU A 218 1.02 -3.89 3.90
N ILE A 219 1.06 -4.23 2.62
CA ILE A 219 0.86 -5.60 2.12
C ILE A 219 2.19 -6.21 1.70
N LYS A 220 3.04 -5.42 1.05
CA LYS A 220 4.34 -5.87 0.56
C LYS A 220 5.30 -4.69 0.49
N THR A 221 6.58 -4.97 0.72
CA THR A 221 7.67 -4.03 0.46
C THR A 221 8.81 -4.76 -0.24
N SER A 222 9.57 -4.05 -1.07
CA SER A 222 10.81 -4.55 -1.65
C SER A 222 11.79 -3.42 -1.95
N PRO A 223 13.08 -3.54 -1.60
CA PRO A 223 14.09 -2.57 -2.01
C PRO A 223 14.14 -2.39 -3.53
N TRP A 224 14.48 -1.19 -4.00
CA TRP A 224 14.62 -0.91 -5.43
C TRP A 224 15.99 -0.36 -5.80
N GLN A 225 16.29 0.89 -5.44
CA GLN A 225 17.52 1.55 -5.86
C GLN A 225 18.01 2.53 -4.80
N VAL A 226 19.32 2.74 -4.71
CA VAL A 226 19.92 3.80 -3.90
C VAL A 226 20.54 4.85 -4.83
N ILE A 227 20.21 6.13 -4.60
CA ILE A 227 20.78 7.27 -5.32
C ILE A 227 21.24 8.28 -4.29
N ASP A 228 22.55 8.56 -4.26
CA ASP A 228 23.15 9.56 -3.34
C ASP A 228 22.73 9.35 -1.87
N GLY A 229 22.62 8.08 -1.45
CA GLY A 229 22.22 7.67 -0.09
C GLY A 229 20.70 7.65 0.17
N ILE A 230 19.87 8.06 -0.80
CA ILE A 230 18.41 7.94 -0.73
C ILE A 230 18.01 6.54 -1.14
N HIS A 231 17.31 5.83 -0.26
CA HIS A 231 16.82 4.49 -0.52
C HIS A 231 15.40 4.57 -1.08
N PHE A 232 15.26 4.18 -2.35
CA PHE A 232 13.98 3.98 -3.00
C PHE A 232 13.57 2.53 -2.84
N PHE A 233 12.30 2.31 -2.50
CA PHE A 233 11.73 0.98 -2.35
C PHE A 233 10.28 0.99 -2.81
N SER A 234 9.84 -0.16 -3.32
CA SER A 234 8.45 -0.37 -3.69
C SER A 234 7.64 -0.74 -2.46
N VAL A 235 6.49 -0.11 -2.29
CA VAL A 235 5.49 -0.46 -1.28
C VAL A 235 4.17 -0.77 -1.95
N THR A 236 3.50 -1.81 -1.46
CA THR A 236 2.08 -2.03 -1.74
C THR A 236 1.29 -1.69 -0.48
N LEU A 237 0.47 -0.65 -0.56
CA LEU A 237 -0.38 -0.19 0.52
C LEU A 237 -1.84 -0.47 0.18
N THR A 238 -2.65 -0.74 1.20
CA THR A 238 -4.10 -0.79 1.07
C THR A 238 -4.75 0.00 2.20
N GLY A 239 -5.97 0.46 1.99
CA GLY A 239 -6.75 1.23 2.97
C GLY A 239 -8.19 1.39 2.51
N TYR A 240 -9.02 1.96 3.38
CA TYR A 240 -10.47 1.89 3.30
C TYR A 240 -11.12 3.25 3.42
N LYS A 241 -12.17 3.46 2.64
CA LYS A 241 -13.16 4.49 2.93
C LYS A 241 -14.20 3.85 3.83
N LEU A 242 -14.31 4.32 5.07
CA LEU A 242 -15.20 3.65 6.03
C LEU A 242 -16.66 3.62 5.54
N PRO A 243 -17.43 2.56 5.86
CA PRO A 243 -18.87 2.53 5.59
C PRO A 243 -19.59 3.73 6.21
N ALA A 244 -20.63 4.24 5.53
CA ALA A 244 -21.33 5.45 5.98
C ALA A 244 -22.08 5.27 7.31
N SER A 245 -22.50 4.05 7.65
CA SER A 245 -23.15 3.73 8.92
C SER A 245 -22.39 2.62 9.65
N ALA A 246 -22.40 2.68 10.98
CA ALA A 246 -21.94 1.58 11.80
C ALA A 246 -23.02 0.50 11.83
N PRO A 247 -22.66 -0.80 11.74
CA PRO A 247 -23.60 -1.84 12.08
C PRO A 247 -24.09 -1.64 13.52
N LEU A 248 -25.36 -1.93 13.77
CA LEU A 248 -25.90 -1.97 15.14
C LEU A 248 -25.07 -2.99 15.93
N SER A 249 -24.35 -2.51 16.93
CA SER A 249 -23.45 -3.32 17.73
C SER A 249 -23.62 -2.99 19.21
N ASP A 250 -23.64 -4.03 20.03
CA ASP A 250 -23.59 -3.93 21.49
C ASP A 250 -22.15 -3.77 22.01
N VAL A 251 -21.14 -3.83 21.13
CA VAL A 251 -19.72 -3.62 21.47
C VAL A 251 -19.53 -2.24 22.07
N ARG A 252 -18.82 -2.20 23.21
CA ARG A 252 -18.47 -0.97 23.96
C ARG A 252 -17.00 -0.90 24.32
N TYR A 253 -16.26 -2.01 24.22
CA TYR A 253 -14.87 -2.11 24.61
C TYR A 253 -14.03 -2.78 23.54
N ALA A 254 -12.77 -2.36 23.42
CA ALA A 254 -11.72 -3.07 22.72
C ALA A 254 -10.59 -3.42 23.68
N THR A 255 -10.09 -4.65 23.59
CA THR A 255 -8.93 -5.11 24.37
C THR A 255 -7.83 -5.53 23.41
N LEU A 256 -6.67 -4.88 23.50
CA LEU A 256 -5.50 -5.20 22.67
C LEU A 256 -4.89 -6.55 23.10
N ARG A 257 -4.70 -7.45 22.15
CA ARG A 257 -4.12 -8.79 22.33
C ARG A 257 -2.60 -8.80 22.20
N GLY A 258 -2.07 -8.00 21.27
CA GLY A 258 -0.65 -7.98 20.88
C GLY A 258 -0.46 -7.93 19.35
N PRO A 259 0.79 -8.08 18.86
CA PRO A 259 1.98 -8.31 19.67
C PRO A 259 2.50 -7.05 20.36
N PHE A 260 2.09 -5.87 19.91
CA PHE A 260 2.45 -4.57 20.50
C PHE A 260 2.00 -4.44 21.96
N SER A 261 2.79 -3.74 22.77
CA SER A 261 2.48 -3.44 24.18
C SER A 261 1.49 -2.27 24.30
N ARG A 262 1.57 -1.32 23.35
CA ARG A 262 0.68 -0.17 23.21
C ARG A 262 0.46 0.18 21.75
N LEU A 263 -0.74 0.64 21.43
CA LEU A 263 -1.11 1.15 20.10
C LEU A 263 -1.87 2.48 20.21
N VAL A 264 -1.77 3.30 19.18
CA VAL A 264 -2.66 4.45 18.96
C VAL A 264 -3.32 4.30 17.58
N ASP A 265 -4.64 4.26 17.54
CA ASP A 265 -5.38 4.18 16.27
C ASP A 265 -5.45 5.53 15.55
N GLU A 266 -5.97 5.51 14.32
CA GLU A 266 -6.09 6.71 13.47
C GLU A 266 -7.16 7.70 13.94
N LEU A 267 -7.96 7.34 14.95
CA LEU A 267 -8.89 8.25 15.62
C LEU A 267 -8.28 8.82 16.92
N GLY A 268 -7.03 8.48 17.23
CA GLY A 268 -6.30 8.95 18.41
C GLY A 268 -6.57 8.16 19.69
N THR A 269 -7.30 7.03 19.62
CA THR A 269 -7.54 6.19 20.79
C THR A 269 -6.29 5.39 21.13
N THR A 270 -5.86 5.44 22.39
CA THR A 270 -4.73 4.66 22.88
C THR A 270 -5.20 3.37 23.53
N TYR A 271 -4.51 2.27 23.24
CA TYR A 271 -4.77 0.95 23.80
C TYR A 271 -3.52 0.42 24.46
N LEU A 272 -3.67 -0.11 25.68
CA LEU A 272 -2.64 -0.86 26.38
C LEU A 272 -3.00 -2.34 26.34
N ARG A 273 -2.02 -3.21 26.05
CA ARG A 273 -2.27 -4.64 25.89
C ARG A 273 -2.89 -5.23 27.16
N GLY A 274 -3.97 -5.99 26.98
CA GLY A 274 -4.75 -6.63 28.04
C GLY A 274 -5.65 -5.72 28.86
N ILE A 275 -5.61 -4.40 28.65
CA ILE A 275 -6.47 -3.43 29.35
C ILE A 275 -7.67 -3.09 28.45
N PRO A 276 -8.92 -3.32 28.90
CA PRO A 276 -10.09 -2.99 28.11
C PRO A 276 -10.29 -1.47 28.02
N GLN A 277 -10.32 -0.96 26.79
CA GLN A 277 -10.53 0.44 26.48
C GLN A 277 -11.98 0.67 26.03
N PRO A 278 -12.76 1.58 26.64
CA PRO A 278 -14.04 2.02 26.09
C PRO A 278 -13.88 2.64 24.70
N ILE A 279 -14.78 2.30 23.79
CA ILE A 279 -14.72 2.74 22.38
C ILE A 279 -16.08 3.22 21.86
N THR A 280 -16.02 4.04 20.82
CA THR A 280 -17.21 4.57 20.13
C THR A 280 -17.66 3.64 18.99
N PRO A 281 -18.90 3.77 18.46
CA PRO A 281 -19.31 3.04 17.27
C PRO A 281 -18.45 3.32 16.03
N GLU A 282 -17.84 4.51 15.94
CA GLU A 282 -16.90 4.85 14.87
C GLU A 282 -15.59 4.08 15.01
N THR A 283 -15.05 4.01 16.23
CA THR A 283 -13.89 3.18 16.54
C THR A 283 -14.19 1.69 16.27
N VAL A 284 -15.38 1.20 16.57
CA VAL A 284 -15.79 -0.18 16.23
C VAL A 284 -15.69 -0.42 14.72
N ARG A 285 -16.16 0.52 13.88
CA ARG A 285 -16.03 0.41 12.41
C ARG A 285 -14.56 0.30 11.99
N LEU A 286 -13.69 1.16 12.52
CA LEU A 286 -12.27 1.15 12.21
C LEU A 286 -11.60 -0.16 12.64
N LEU A 287 -11.78 -0.56 13.90
CA LEU A 287 -11.16 -1.76 14.47
C LEU A 287 -11.70 -3.06 13.87
N SER A 288 -12.88 -3.03 13.23
CA SER A 288 -13.43 -4.20 12.52
C SER A 288 -12.79 -4.43 11.15
N LEU A 289 -12.00 -3.47 10.64
CA LEU A 289 -11.30 -3.64 9.37
C LEU A 289 -10.13 -4.60 9.51
N VAL A 290 -9.82 -5.30 8.42
CA VAL A 290 -8.54 -6.00 8.27
C VAL A 290 -7.46 -4.93 8.01
N PRO A 291 -6.30 -4.95 8.69
CA PRO A 291 -5.81 -5.98 9.59
C PRO A 291 -6.04 -5.63 11.06
N LEU A 292 -6.64 -4.48 11.39
CA LEU A 292 -6.82 -4.03 12.78
C LEU A 292 -7.54 -5.08 13.64
N ALA A 293 -8.55 -5.75 13.06
CA ALA A 293 -9.38 -6.72 13.76
C ALA A 293 -8.60 -7.85 14.44
N SER A 294 -7.44 -8.26 13.89
CA SER A 294 -6.64 -9.35 14.47
C SER A 294 -6.00 -8.98 15.82
N HIS A 295 -5.78 -7.67 16.06
CA HIS A 295 -5.13 -7.16 17.26
C HIS A 295 -6.08 -6.98 18.44
N PHE A 296 -7.40 -6.94 18.22
CA PHE A 296 -8.36 -6.58 19.26
C PHE A 296 -9.37 -7.69 19.55
N ILE A 297 -9.83 -7.73 20.80
CA ILE A 297 -11.08 -8.37 21.18
C ILE A 297 -12.11 -7.26 21.39
N LEU A 298 -13.15 -7.26 20.56
CA LEU A 298 -14.28 -6.34 20.68
C LEU A 298 -15.37 -6.99 21.53
N SER A 299 -15.85 -6.29 22.56
CA SER A 299 -16.81 -6.85 23.52
C SER A 299 -17.82 -5.83 24.06
N PRO A 300 -19.02 -6.27 24.49
CA PRO A 300 -20.01 -5.39 25.12
C PRO A 300 -19.65 -5.01 26.57
N ARG A 301 -18.80 -5.80 27.22
CA ARG A 301 -18.35 -5.62 28.61
C ARG A 301 -16.81 -5.58 28.67
N PRO A 302 -16.21 -4.92 29.66
CA PRO A 302 -14.75 -4.88 29.79
C PRO A 302 -14.19 -6.28 29.97
N LEU A 303 -13.15 -6.60 29.20
CA LEU A 303 -12.43 -7.87 29.24
C LEU A 303 -10.96 -7.59 29.53
N TRP A 304 -10.44 -8.14 30.63
CA TRP A 304 -9.02 -8.06 30.94
C TRP A 304 -8.31 -9.29 30.40
N LEU A 305 -7.10 -9.12 29.87
CA LEU A 305 -6.21 -10.23 29.50
C LEU A 305 -4.92 -10.13 30.29
N ASP A 306 -4.38 -11.29 30.65
CA ASP A 306 -3.04 -11.43 31.19
C ASP A 306 -2.25 -12.48 30.40
N ARG A 307 -1.02 -12.75 30.83
CA ARG A 307 -0.11 -13.67 30.14
C ARG A 307 -0.56 -15.13 30.17
N ALA A 308 -1.53 -15.51 31.01
CA ALA A 308 -2.07 -16.86 31.07
C ALA A 308 -3.22 -17.08 30.08
N ASP A 309 -3.74 -16.02 29.45
CA ASP A 309 -4.80 -16.12 28.44
C ASP A 309 -4.23 -16.52 27.07
N ASP A 310 -4.79 -17.56 26.45
CA ASP A 310 -4.34 -18.04 25.13
C ASP A 310 -4.45 -16.99 24.00
N ARG A 311 -5.23 -15.93 24.22
CA ARG A 311 -5.41 -14.83 23.27
C ARG A 311 -4.35 -13.74 23.44
N TRP A 312 -3.48 -13.83 24.44
CA TRP A 312 -2.33 -12.95 24.66
C TRP A 312 -1.23 -13.24 23.63
N THR A 313 -1.04 -12.35 22.67
CA THR A 313 -0.15 -12.58 21.51
C THR A 313 1.15 -11.76 21.57
N ALA A 314 1.61 -11.39 22.77
CA ALA A 314 2.87 -10.67 22.92
C ALA A 314 4.06 -11.49 22.40
N ILE A 315 5.01 -10.80 21.76
CA ILE A 315 6.27 -11.37 21.30
C ILE A 315 7.37 -10.61 22.05
N TYR A 316 8.08 -11.33 22.91
CA TYR A 316 9.09 -10.75 23.76
C TYR A 316 10.48 -10.86 23.11
N PRO A 317 11.31 -9.81 23.23
CA PRO A 317 12.70 -9.84 22.83
C PRO A 317 13.50 -10.82 23.68
N ALA A 318 14.55 -11.40 23.08
CA ALA A 318 15.50 -12.23 23.84
C ALA A 318 16.30 -11.37 24.82
N ASP A 319 16.63 -11.91 25.99
CA ASP A 319 17.53 -11.25 26.95
C ASP A 319 18.99 -11.47 26.55
N THR A 320 19.41 -10.83 25.46
CA THR A 320 20.74 -10.97 24.86
C THR A 320 21.30 -9.64 24.40
N LEU A 321 22.64 -9.55 24.33
CA LEU A 321 23.34 -8.43 23.69
C LEU A 321 22.87 -8.22 22.25
N CYS A 322 22.78 -6.95 21.83
CA CYS A 322 22.52 -6.59 20.44
C CYS A 322 23.53 -5.56 19.92
N THR A 323 23.66 -5.51 18.60
CA THR A 323 24.55 -4.58 17.89
C THR A 323 23.78 -3.85 16.80
N TRP A 324 24.20 -2.63 16.52
CA TRP A 324 23.69 -1.91 15.36
C TRP A 324 24.33 -2.44 14.07
N GLN A 325 23.51 -2.67 13.04
CA GLN A 325 23.91 -3.29 11.78
C GLN A 325 23.42 -2.49 10.55
N GLY A 326 23.08 -1.22 10.73
CA GLY A 326 22.58 -0.36 9.64
C GLY A 326 21.06 -0.39 9.43
N HIS A 327 20.32 -1.17 10.21
CA HIS A 327 18.90 -1.37 9.99
C HIS A 327 18.05 -0.24 10.58
N PHE A 328 17.05 0.17 9.82
CA PHE A 328 15.97 1.04 10.27
C PHE A 328 14.64 0.34 10.03
N ALA A 329 13.75 0.46 11.02
CA ALA A 329 12.36 0.06 10.92
C ALA A 329 11.50 1.25 10.52
N MET A 330 10.74 1.12 9.45
CA MET A 330 9.70 2.06 9.06
C MET A 330 8.34 1.43 9.33
N PHE A 331 7.64 1.94 10.33
CA PHE A 331 6.30 1.46 10.65
C PHE A 331 5.29 1.98 9.64
N ALA A 332 4.57 1.10 8.95
CA ALA A 332 3.68 1.47 7.85
C ALA A 332 2.19 1.49 8.24
N GLY A 333 1.84 1.03 9.44
CA GLY A 333 0.47 1.01 9.95
C GLY A 333 -0.09 -0.41 10.20
N PRO A 334 -1.38 -0.55 10.50
CA PRO A 334 -2.44 0.46 10.33
C PRO A 334 -2.53 1.55 11.40
N PHE A 335 -1.77 1.43 12.49
CA PHE A 335 -1.78 2.38 13.61
C PHE A 335 -0.93 3.61 13.31
N ILE A 336 -1.18 4.73 14.00
CA ILE A 336 -0.34 5.93 13.86
C ILE A 336 0.93 5.86 14.72
N GLU A 337 0.85 5.13 15.82
CA GLU A 337 1.95 4.90 16.75
C GLU A 337 1.81 3.51 17.39
N ALA A 338 2.92 2.84 17.61
CA ALA A 338 2.99 1.55 18.26
C ALA A 338 4.20 1.47 19.20
N ALA A 339 4.10 0.70 20.26
CA ALA A 339 5.23 0.39 21.13
C ALA A 339 5.38 -1.12 21.32
N ASP A 340 6.61 -1.57 21.49
CA ASP A 340 6.94 -2.96 21.81
C ASP A 340 7.28 -3.14 23.30
N ASP A 341 7.76 -4.34 23.64
CA ASP A 341 8.13 -4.73 25.00
C ASP A 341 9.56 -4.31 25.40
N ASP A 342 10.32 -3.69 24.49
CA ASP A 342 11.66 -3.12 24.74
C ASP A 342 11.63 -1.57 24.78
N HIS A 343 10.42 -0.97 24.86
CA HIS A 343 10.17 0.48 24.94
C HIS A 343 10.47 1.28 23.67
N HIS A 344 10.63 0.63 22.52
CA HIS A 344 10.69 1.37 21.25
C HIS A 344 9.32 1.99 20.97
N ILE A 345 9.32 3.23 20.47
CA ILE A 345 8.11 3.92 19.98
C ILE A 345 8.26 4.08 18.48
N TYR A 346 7.42 3.37 17.74
CA TYR A 346 7.36 3.40 16.30
C TYR A 346 6.26 4.37 15.86
N ARG A 347 6.62 5.44 15.17
CA ARG A 347 5.66 6.36 14.55
C ARG A 347 5.51 6.05 13.08
N ARG A 348 4.27 6.10 12.57
CA ARG A 348 3.97 5.69 11.20
C ARG A 348 4.72 6.57 10.19
N GLY A 349 5.47 5.92 9.31
CA GLY A 349 6.30 6.51 8.26
C GLY A 349 7.68 6.99 8.72
N GLU A 350 7.89 7.20 10.03
CA GLU A 350 9.17 7.66 10.55
C GLU A 350 10.16 6.47 10.66
N PRO A 351 11.36 6.58 10.06
CA PRO A 351 12.39 5.56 10.22
C PRO A 351 12.97 5.61 11.63
N LEU A 352 12.91 4.49 12.34
CA LEU A 352 13.56 4.29 13.64
C LEU A 352 14.78 3.39 13.48
N GLU A 353 15.91 3.80 14.04
CA GLU A 353 17.11 2.97 14.10
C GLU A 353 16.87 1.74 14.99
N ILE A 354 17.27 0.54 14.53
CA ILE A 354 17.04 -0.70 15.27
C ILE A 354 18.31 -1.55 15.35
N CYS A 355 18.50 -2.22 16.49
CA CYS A 355 19.57 -3.19 16.64
C CYS A 355 19.17 -4.59 16.15
N SER A 356 20.15 -5.51 16.09
CA SER A 356 19.96 -6.90 15.66
C SER A 356 18.86 -7.65 16.43
N LYS A 357 18.65 -7.33 17.70
CA LYS A 357 17.58 -7.92 18.53
C LYS A 357 16.20 -7.44 18.11
N THR A 358 16.01 -6.13 18.01
CA THR A 358 14.75 -5.54 17.56
C THR A 358 14.42 -6.01 16.15
N LEU A 359 15.42 -6.11 15.26
CA LEU A 359 15.24 -6.69 13.93
C LEU A 359 14.67 -8.11 13.97
N ALA A 360 15.17 -8.96 14.88
CA ALA A 360 14.66 -10.32 15.03
C ALA A 360 13.19 -10.34 15.51
N VAL A 361 12.82 -9.47 16.46
CA VAL A 361 11.43 -9.34 16.93
C VAL A 361 10.51 -8.85 15.81
N LEU A 362 10.93 -7.82 15.07
CA LEU A 362 10.15 -7.26 13.98
C LEU A 362 10.02 -8.22 12.78
N GLY A 363 10.90 -9.21 12.67
CA GLY A 363 10.80 -10.29 11.68
C GLY A 363 9.75 -11.37 12.01
N ALA A 364 9.18 -11.38 13.21
CA ALA A 364 8.16 -12.35 13.59
C ALA A 364 6.80 -12.03 12.92
N ASP A 365 6.00 -13.05 12.62
CA ASP A 365 4.74 -12.94 11.87
C ASP A 365 3.75 -11.89 12.41
N GLY A 366 3.75 -11.65 13.73
CA GLY A 366 2.89 -10.64 14.35
C GLY A 366 3.33 -9.19 14.10
N TYR A 367 4.62 -8.95 13.85
CA TYR A 367 5.18 -7.62 13.61
C TYR A 367 5.46 -7.39 12.13
N ALA A 368 6.04 -8.36 11.43
CA ALA A 368 6.59 -8.22 10.08
C ALA A 368 5.65 -7.56 9.06
N PRO A 369 4.32 -7.85 9.02
CA PRO A 369 3.41 -7.20 8.09
C PRO A 369 3.28 -5.67 8.27
N HIS A 370 3.70 -5.13 9.41
CA HIS A 370 3.56 -3.72 9.75
C HIS A 370 4.80 -2.87 9.45
N PHE A 371 5.92 -3.50 9.08
CA PHE A 371 7.21 -2.81 8.96
C PHE A 371 7.82 -2.99 7.58
N ALA A 372 8.37 -1.89 7.06
CA ALA A 372 9.39 -1.94 6.03
C ALA A 372 10.76 -1.81 6.70
N ILE A 373 11.65 -2.78 6.45
CA ILE A 373 13.02 -2.74 6.97
C ILE A 373 13.94 -2.26 5.86
N ILE A 374 14.70 -1.21 6.14
CA ILE A 374 15.76 -0.72 5.26
C ILE A 374 17.10 -0.91 5.94
N ASN A 375 18.15 -1.15 5.16
CA ASN A 375 19.52 -1.19 5.65
C ASN A 375 20.31 -0.07 4.96
N ARG A 376 20.78 0.91 5.75
CA ARG A 376 21.57 2.06 5.29
C ARG A 376 23.08 1.84 5.42
N ALA A 377 23.53 0.74 6.03
CA ALA A 377 24.94 0.48 6.18
C ALA A 377 25.55 0.07 4.84
N GLY A 378 26.42 0.92 4.29
CA GLY A 378 27.39 0.51 3.27
C GLY A 378 28.55 -0.31 3.85
N GLN A 379 28.83 -0.18 5.15
CA GLN A 379 29.85 -0.88 5.93
C GLN A 379 29.36 -1.08 7.37
N SER A 380 29.75 -2.16 8.03
CA SER A 380 29.41 -2.42 9.44
C SER A 380 30.11 -1.42 10.38
N ALA A 381 29.38 -0.84 11.33
CA ALA A 381 30.03 -0.07 12.41
C ALA A 381 30.78 -1.00 13.37
N SER A 382 31.96 -0.58 13.83
CA SER A 382 32.77 -1.30 14.83
C SER A 382 32.35 -0.98 16.27
N GLY A 383 31.07 -0.72 16.52
CA GLY A 383 30.56 -0.33 17.84
C GLY A 383 30.43 -1.51 18.80
N ASP A 384 30.50 -1.22 20.10
CA ASP A 384 30.33 -2.23 21.14
C ASP A 384 28.87 -2.68 21.27
N ALA A 385 28.67 -3.96 21.61
CA ALA A 385 27.34 -4.51 21.84
C ALA A 385 26.73 -3.96 23.14
N VAL A 386 25.43 -3.68 23.11
CA VAL A 386 24.66 -3.17 24.26
C VAL A 386 23.48 -4.08 24.57
N ILE A 387 22.98 -4.03 25.81
CA ILE A 387 21.77 -4.74 26.23
C ILE A 387 20.61 -3.75 26.24
N CYS A 388 19.62 -3.95 25.37
CA CYS A 388 18.29 -3.36 25.56
C CYS A 388 17.59 -4.14 26.65
N SER A 389 17.23 -3.52 27.77
CA SER A 389 16.40 -4.19 28.78
C SER A 389 15.10 -3.42 28.98
N PRO A 390 14.01 -4.09 29.39
CA PRO A 390 12.77 -3.40 29.79
C PRO A 390 12.94 -2.41 30.97
N ASN A 391 14.12 -2.33 31.58
CA ASN A 391 14.40 -1.42 32.70
C ASN A 391 15.37 -0.28 32.34
N GLY A 392 15.78 -0.14 31.06
CA GLY A 392 16.77 0.86 30.66
C GLY A 392 16.96 0.97 29.16
N GLY A 393 16.99 2.22 28.68
CA GLY A 393 16.82 2.64 27.29
C GLY A 393 17.70 1.93 26.28
N CYS A 394 17.06 1.47 25.21
CA CYS A 394 17.75 1.09 24.01
C CYS A 394 17.66 2.16 22.95
N CYS A 395 18.83 2.46 22.38
CA CYS A 395 19.11 3.45 21.33
C CYS A 395 18.45 4.82 21.55
#